data_AF-B3VRZ5-F1
#
_entry.id   AF-B3VRZ5-F1
#
_cell.length_a   1.000
_cell.length_b   1.000
_cell.length_c   1.000
_cell.angle_alpha   90.00
_cell.angle_beta   90.00
_cell.angle_gamma   90.00
#
_symmetry.space_group_name_H-M   'P 1'
#
loop_
_entity.id
_entity.type
_entity.pdbx_description
1 polymer ?
#
loop_
_entity_poly.entity_id
_entity_poly.type
_entity_poly.pdbx_seq_one_letter_code
_entity_poly.pdbx_strand_id
1 'polypeptide(L)' 'HALSGHAKVKPFDPKITCKQECLITTFQDVYFVSESFEDAKEKM' A
#
# COMPACT_ATOMS: atom_id res chain seq x y z
N HIS A 1 0.21 -10.05 9.84
CA HIS A 1 0.71 -10.31 8.48
C HIS A 1 1.41 -9.07 7.88
N ALA A 2 0.76 -7.91 7.84
CA ALA A 2 1.34 -6.69 7.23
C ALA A 2 2.73 -6.26 7.76
N LEU A 3 3.01 -6.50 9.05
CA LEU A 3 4.29 -6.15 9.69
C LEU A 3 5.14 -7.38 10.04
N SER A 4 4.77 -8.58 9.59
CA SER A 4 5.46 -9.82 9.94
C SER A 4 6.64 -10.15 9.01
N GLY A 5 7.18 -9.17 8.27
CA GLY A 5 8.34 -9.34 7.37
C GLY A 5 8.07 -10.10 6.06
N HIS A 6 6.97 -10.85 5.98
CA HIS A 6 6.55 -11.57 4.77
C HIS A 6 5.85 -10.68 3.74
N ALA A 7 5.25 -9.57 4.17
CA ALA A 7 4.52 -8.65 3.31
C ALA A 7 5.45 -7.55 2.78
N LYS A 8 5.29 -7.16 1.52
CA LYS A 8 6.09 -6.11 0.89
C LYS A 8 5.49 -4.74 1.23
N VAL A 9 6.23 -3.91 1.95
CA VAL A 9 5.83 -2.54 2.23
C VAL A 9 6.50 -1.59 1.23
N LYS A 10 5.70 -0.74 0.59
CA LYS A 10 6.15 0.27 -0.40
C LYS A 10 5.62 1.65 -0.04
N PRO A 11 6.27 2.74 -0.47
CA PRO A 11 5.69 4.07 -0.34
C PRO A 11 4.40 4.19 -1.16
N PHE A 12 3.43 4.94 -0.66
CA PHE A 12 2.19 5.25 -1.37
C PHE A 12 2.49 6.10 -2.61
N ASP A 13 2.22 5.51 -3.77
CA ASP A 13 2.24 6.18 -5.07
C ASP A 13 0.92 5.87 -5.77
N PRO A 14 0.10 6.89 -6.10
CA PRO A 14 -1.22 6.67 -6.72
C PRO A 14 -1.14 5.96 -8.07
N LYS A 15 -0.10 6.22 -8.86
CA LYS A 15 0.08 5.64 -10.20
C LYS A 15 0.40 4.16 -10.13
N ILE A 16 1.04 3.73 -9.05
CA ILE A 16 1.42 2.33 -8.80
C ILE A 16 0.29 1.61 -8.05
N THR A 17 -0.22 2.23 -6.99
CA THR A 17 -1.28 1.67 -6.13
C THR A 17 -2.55 1.38 -6.91
N CYS A 18 -2.95 2.27 -7.83
CA CYS A 18 -4.13 2.07 -8.67
C CYS A 18 -4.01 0.88 -9.65
N LYS A 19 -2.79 0.45 -9.97
CA LYS A 19 -2.51 -0.70 -10.84
C LYS A 19 -2.25 -2.00 -10.05
N GLN A 20 -2.17 -1.92 -8.73
CA GLN A 20 -1.90 -3.07 -7.88
C GLN A 20 -3.16 -3.95 -7.80
N GLU A 21 -2.99 -5.25 -8.02
CA GLU A 21 -4.08 -6.21 -7.85
C GLU A 21 -4.45 -6.34 -6.37
N CYS A 22 -5.75 -6.22 -6.08
CA CYS A 22 -6.32 -6.31 -4.73
C CYS A 22 -6.88 -7.71 -4.48
N LEU A 23 -6.28 -8.40 -3.51
CA LEU A 23 -6.73 -9.74 -3.10
C LEU A 23 -7.86 -9.63 -2.07
N ILE A 24 -9.09 -10.02 -2.43
CA ILE A 24 -10.26 -9.82 -1.53
C ILE A 24 -10.48 -10.95 -0.52
N THR A 25 -9.96 -12.15 -0.78
CA THR A 25 -10.18 -13.36 0.04
C THR A 25 -8.94 -13.82 0.80
N THR A 26 -7.79 -13.17 0.58
CA THR A 26 -6.50 -13.53 1.18
C THR A 26 -5.78 -12.30 1.70
N PHE A 27 -4.69 -12.51 2.46
CA PHE A 27 -3.83 -11.40 2.87
C PHE A 27 -3.22 -10.70 1.65
N GLN A 28 -3.03 -9.38 1.74
CA GLN A 28 -2.36 -8.61 0.71
C GLN A 28 -0.87 -8.95 0.72
N ASP A 29 -0.30 -9.20 -0.46
CA ASP A 29 1.15 -9.35 -0.63
C ASP A 29 1.90 -8.02 -0.50
N VAL A 30 1.20 -6.91 -0.75
CA VAL A 30 1.77 -5.55 -0.79
C VAL A 30 0.94 -4.59 0.05
N TYR A 31 1.62 -3.77 0.85
CA TYR A 31 1.03 -2.67 1.61
C TYR A 31 1.71 -1.36 1.21
N PHE A 32 0.93 -0.29 1.11
CA PHE A 32 1.43 1.04 0.81
C PHE A 32 1.42 1.91 2.06
N VAL A 33 2.53 2.58 2.34
CA VAL A 33 2.73 3.46 3.49
C VAL A 33 2.85 4.91 3.02
N SER A 34 2.09 5.79 3.65
CA SER A 34 2.27 7.24 3.57
C SER A 34 2.83 7.76 4.90
N GLU A 35 3.57 8.87 4.85
CA GLU A 35 4.16 9.45 6.06
C GLU A 35 3.12 10.18 6.93
N SER A 36 2.08 10.72 6.29
CA SER A 36 0.91 11.34 6.92
C SER A 36 -0.34 11.15 6.05
N PHE A 37 -1.52 11.39 6.63
CA PHE A 37 -2.77 11.52 5.87
C PHE A 37 -2.74 12.75 4.95
N GLU A 38 -2.03 13.81 5.33
CA GLU A 38 -1.87 15.02 4.52
C GLU A 38 -1.05 14.74 3.26
N ASP A 39 0.11 14.08 3.40
CA ASP A 39 0.95 13.64 2.27
C ASP A 39 0.19 12.70 1.32
N ALA A 40 -0.61 11.77 1.87
CA ALA A 40 -1.45 10.89 1.06
C ALA A 40 -2.48 11.67 0.25
N LYS A 41 -3.09 12.70 0.85
CA LYS A 41 -4.09 13.56 0.19
C LYS A 41 -3.46 14.45 -0.88
N GLU A 42 -2.25 14.97 -0.67
CA GLU A 42 -1.55 15.78 -1.68
C GLU A 42 -1.10 14.95 -2.88
N LYS A 43 -0.77 13.67 -2.67
CA LYS A 43 -0.35 12.76 -3.74
C LYS A 43 -1.53 12.27 -4.59
N MET A 44 -2.74 12.26 -4.05
CA MET A 44 -3.95 11.68 -4.64
C MET A 44 -4.57 12.58 -5.72
#